data_AF-A0A9X1HKQ3-F1
#
_entry.id   AF-A0A9X1HKQ3-F1
#
_cell.length_a   1.000
_cell.length_b   1.000
_cell.length_c   1.000
_cell.angle_alpha   90.00
_cell.angle_beta   90.00
_cell.angle_gamma   90.00
#
_symmetry.space_group_name_H-M   'P 1'
#
loop_
_entity.id
_entity.type
_entity.pdbx_description
1 polymer ?
#
loop_
_entity_poly.entity_id
_entity_poly.type
_entity_poly.pdbx_seq_one_letter_code
_entity_poly.pdbx_strand_id
1 'polypeptide(L)'
;MAFGKYQFLSWSRRGIARNIIEADTLGKSEGSGIERARIPVSVTINATTKHDRQFDLIGPADVTGIQSRMIVRTEPLNGIADFEPNLIPYIEFYDEDFPWRYTPATPAGIDKSHLRPWLALIVLKENEFLDTDRRKPLPSIRVAGNDVLPPADQLHLWAHMHSNLPHEEPVFETFLENLEEDVKMDPDGIYSRLMCPRKLEAKALYHAFLIPAYETGRLAGLGMSTAGVKAQKHAFDGDLEFPVYFRWYFRTGKNVDFEYLVKLLEPRVMDERVGVRPMDCSRPAFIQADTNAEVAAPDPEIMLLEGALKAPNAPSTDFPPEGVPQPFFSQIEKLIDLNRLQRENEEEDPFVTIPYYGMNHAMRRNNALPGKKEIPKFTPDSAVWYNDLNRDPRTRVPAGFGMRVVQQNQEKFMEIAWKQLTEVLEANKRMILGQFTT
;
A
#
# COMPACT_ATOMS: atom_id res chain seq x y z
N MET A 1 0.19 -12.25 9.32
CA MET A 1 0.79 -11.87 8.02
C MET A 1 1.55 -10.58 8.26
N ALA A 2 2.88 -10.58 8.10
CA ALA A 2 3.62 -9.32 8.07
C ALA A 2 3.55 -8.80 6.63
N PHE A 3 2.95 -7.63 6.43
CA PHE A 3 3.03 -6.94 5.14
C PHE A 3 4.46 -6.44 4.94
N GLY A 4 4.99 -6.53 3.71
CA GLY A 4 6.27 -5.93 3.37
C GLY A 4 6.23 -4.43 3.61
N LYS A 5 7.27 -3.87 4.23
CA LYS A 5 7.44 -2.43 4.42
C LYS A 5 8.45 -1.94 3.39
N TYR A 6 8.06 -0.91 2.66
CA TYR A 6 8.87 -0.32 1.60
C TYR A 6 9.06 1.16 1.90
N GLN A 7 10.28 1.65 1.67
CA GLN A 7 10.62 3.06 1.86
C GLN A 7 11.33 3.60 0.63
N PHE A 8 10.99 4.83 0.26
CA PHE A 8 11.50 5.50 -0.91
C PHE A 8 12.12 6.84 -0.52
N LEU A 9 13.39 7.01 -0.83
CA LEU A 9 14.12 8.27 -0.64
C LEU A 9 14.45 8.88 -2.00
N SER A 10 14.23 10.19 -2.13
CA SER A 10 14.43 10.92 -3.39
C SER A 10 15.85 10.81 -3.94
N TRP A 11 16.85 10.66 -3.07
CA TRP A 11 18.23 10.43 -3.43
C TRP A 11 19.03 9.85 -2.26
N SER A 12 20.19 9.26 -2.55
CA SER A 12 21.19 8.88 -1.56
C SER A 12 22.58 9.26 -2.06
N ARG A 13 23.48 9.63 -1.14
CA ARG A 13 24.86 9.98 -1.47
C ARG A 13 25.80 9.73 -0.30
N ARG A 14 26.91 9.04 -0.56
CA ARG A 14 27.92 8.73 0.48
C ARG A 14 29.25 9.43 0.23
N GLY A 15 30.09 9.42 1.26
CA GLY A 15 31.48 9.85 1.18
C GLY A 15 31.69 11.36 1.01
N ILE A 16 32.85 11.71 0.45
CA ILE A 16 33.37 13.09 0.39
C ILE A 16 32.53 14.02 -0.50
N ALA A 17 31.78 13.44 -1.43
CA ALA A 17 31.03 14.18 -2.43
C ALA A 17 29.78 14.88 -1.84
N ARG A 18 29.39 14.54 -0.60
CA ARG A 18 28.41 15.31 0.21
C ARG A 18 28.86 16.74 0.50
N ASN A 19 30.16 17.05 0.37
CA ASN A 19 30.73 18.37 0.64
C ASN A 19 30.79 19.30 -0.58
N ILE A 20 30.19 18.90 -1.72
CA ILE A 20 30.02 19.82 -2.84
C ILE A 20 29.14 20.99 -2.39
N ILE A 21 29.53 22.20 -2.78
CA ILE A 21 28.88 23.44 -2.34
C ILE A 21 27.84 23.92 -3.35
N GLU A 22 28.16 23.81 -4.64
CA GLU A 22 27.28 24.30 -5.69
C GLU A 22 26.00 23.45 -5.77
N ALA A 23 24.84 24.08 -5.53
CA ALA A 23 23.54 23.43 -5.60
C ALA A 23 23.21 23.00 -7.03
N ASP A 24 22.46 21.90 -7.15
CA ASP A 24 21.99 21.41 -8.43
C ASP A 24 21.02 22.40 -9.05
N THR A 25 21.29 22.82 -10.29
CA THR A 25 20.42 23.71 -11.07
C THR A 25 19.15 23.02 -11.56
N LEU A 26 19.03 21.71 -11.31
CA LEU A 26 17.96 20.85 -11.81
C LEU A 26 17.81 21.02 -13.33
N GLY A 27 18.91 21.11 -14.06
CA GLY A 27 18.90 21.21 -15.53
C GLY A 27 18.45 22.56 -16.09
N LYS A 28 18.12 23.54 -15.24
CA LYS A 28 17.65 24.87 -15.69
C LYS A 28 18.76 25.83 -16.10
N SER A 29 20.00 25.56 -15.66
CA SER A 29 21.19 26.29 -16.06
C SER A 29 22.43 25.40 -15.98
N GLU A 30 23.52 25.82 -16.59
CA GLU A 30 24.73 24.99 -16.70
C GLU A 30 25.60 24.97 -15.42
N GLY A 31 25.29 25.81 -14.45
CA GLY A 31 26.12 26.02 -13.26
C GLY A 31 27.40 26.82 -13.57
N SER A 32 28.28 26.90 -12.58
CA SER A 32 29.49 27.71 -12.58
C SER A 32 30.76 26.87 -12.67
N GLY A 33 30.78 25.68 -12.06
CA GLY A 33 31.89 24.72 -12.12
C GLY A 33 32.24 24.31 -13.56
N ILE A 34 33.53 24.10 -13.83
CA ILE A 34 34.05 23.67 -15.13
C ILE A 34 34.55 22.25 -14.99
N GLU A 35 34.10 21.36 -15.89
CA GLU A 35 34.38 19.92 -15.97
C GLU A 35 33.95 19.08 -14.76
N ARG A 36 34.38 19.47 -13.56
CA ARG A 36 34.23 18.74 -12.30
C ARG A 36 33.71 19.64 -11.20
N ALA A 37 33.07 19.02 -10.20
CA ALA A 37 32.78 19.69 -8.95
C ALA A 37 34.05 19.81 -8.10
N ARG A 38 34.15 20.90 -7.34
CA ARG A 38 35.25 21.16 -6.42
C ARG A 38 34.78 21.15 -4.98
N ILE A 39 35.64 20.65 -4.10
CA ILE A 39 35.44 20.73 -2.66
C ILE A 39 36.60 21.47 -2.00
N PRO A 40 36.31 22.39 -1.05
CA PRO A 40 37.34 22.91 -0.18
C PRO A 40 37.72 21.86 0.86
N VAL A 41 39.01 21.61 1.02
CA VAL A 41 39.56 20.86 2.14
C VAL A 41 40.51 21.77 2.90
N SER A 42 40.22 21.94 4.19
CA SER A 42 41.01 22.74 5.12
C SER A 42 41.76 21.81 6.07
N VAL A 43 43.08 21.96 6.15
CA VAL A 43 43.91 21.26 7.13
C VAL A 43 44.50 22.27 8.10
N THR A 44 44.29 22.08 9.40
CA THR A 44 44.88 22.90 10.46
C THR A 44 46.06 22.16 11.10
N ILE A 45 47.25 22.73 11.01
CA ILE A 45 48.48 22.20 11.63
C ILE A 45 48.84 23.10 12.82
N ASN A 46 49.20 22.49 13.96
CA ASN A 46 49.62 23.17 15.19
C ASN A 46 48.63 24.24 15.70
N ALA A 47 47.32 24.01 15.52
CA ALA A 47 46.22 24.90 15.94
C ALA A 47 46.24 26.34 15.39
N THR A 48 47.17 26.67 14.48
CA THR A 48 47.39 28.04 14.00
C THR A 48 47.56 28.15 12.49
N THR A 49 48.05 27.11 11.82
CA THR A 49 48.25 27.14 10.36
C THR A 49 47.09 26.46 9.64
N LYS A 50 46.19 27.24 9.05
CA LYS A 50 45.10 26.74 8.20
C LYS A 50 45.52 26.75 6.73
N HIS A 51 45.50 25.59 6.08
CA HIS A 51 45.74 25.45 4.65
C HIS A 51 44.46 25.06 3.93
N ASP A 52 43.97 25.96 3.08
CA ASP A 52 42.77 25.74 2.27
C ASP A 52 43.16 25.38 0.83
N ARG A 53 42.69 24.23 0.36
CA ARG A 53 42.90 23.74 -1.01
C ARG A 53 41.58 23.28 -1.62
N GLN A 54 41.42 23.53 -2.91
CA GLN A 54 40.29 23.04 -3.69
C GLN A 54 40.71 21.75 -4.40
N PHE A 55 39.92 20.70 -4.26
CA PHE A 55 40.14 19.42 -4.92
C PHE A 55 39.01 19.15 -5.92
N ASP A 56 39.38 18.73 -7.13
CA ASP A 56 38.42 18.24 -8.11
C ASP A 56 37.96 16.84 -7.72
N LEU A 57 36.65 16.62 -7.76
CA LEU A 57 36.06 15.30 -7.54
C LEU A 57 35.81 14.59 -8.86
N ILE A 58 35.91 13.25 -8.81
CA ILE A 58 35.50 12.38 -9.91
C ILE A 58 34.03 12.66 -10.23
N GLY A 59 33.75 12.98 -11.48
CA GLY A 59 32.41 13.32 -11.98
C GLY A 59 32.05 12.55 -13.24
N PRO A 60 30.99 12.97 -13.96
CA PRO A 60 30.53 12.27 -15.16
C PRO A 60 31.61 12.26 -16.27
N ALA A 61 32.46 13.30 -16.32
CA ALA A 61 33.58 13.43 -17.24
C ALA A 61 34.61 12.29 -17.15
N ASP A 62 34.66 11.60 -16.01
CA ASP A 62 35.67 10.58 -15.72
C ASP A 62 35.14 9.15 -15.95
N VAL A 63 33.86 9.00 -16.34
CA VAL A 63 33.20 7.70 -16.47
C VAL A 63 32.99 7.32 -17.94
N THR A 64 33.79 6.34 -18.39
CA THR A 64 33.76 5.80 -19.76
C THR A 64 33.12 4.40 -19.85
N GLY A 65 32.46 3.95 -18.79
CA GLY A 65 31.78 2.66 -18.73
C GLY A 65 31.34 2.31 -17.32
N ILE A 66 30.41 1.36 -17.21
CA ILE A 66 29.97 0.82 -15.91
C ILE A 66 30.15 -0.69 -15.90
N GLN A 67 30.26 -1.28 -14.72
CA GLN A 67 30.27 -2.73 -14.59
C GLN A 67 28.83 -3.25 -14.59
N SER A 68 28.52 -4.19 -15.51
CA SER A 68 27.17 -4.76 -15.62
C SER A 68 26.70 -5.48 -14.35
N ARG A 69 27.63 -5.96 -13.50
CA ARG A 69 27.31 -6.57 -12.20
C ARG A 69 26.70 -5.59 -11.19
N MET A 70 26.82 -4.28 -11.43
CA MET A 70 26.13 -3.27 -10.62
C MET A 70 24.61 -3.30 -10.86
N ILE A 71 24.16 -3.82 -12.00
CA ILE A 71 22.75 -3.89 -12.36
C ILE A 71 22.16 -5.17 -11.78
N VAL A 72 21.20 -5.01 -10.87
CA VAL A 72 20.53 -6.13 -10.19
C VAL A 72 19.32 -6.59 -10.99
N ARG A 73 18.59 -5.64 -11.58
CA ARG A 73 17.35 -5.91 -12.31
C ARG A 73 17.12 -4.90 -13.42
N THR A 74 16.47 -5.37 -14.46
CA THR A 74 15.83 -4.57 -15.50
C THR A 74 14.38 -4.96 -15.58
N GLU A 75 13.51 -3.97 -15.68
CA GLU A 75 12.10 -4.16 -15.98
C GLU A 75 11.78 -3.23 -17.16
N PRO A 76 11.30 -3.75 -18.30
CA PRO A 76 10.98 -5.15 -18.56
C PRO A 76 12.25 -6.01 -18.64
N LEU A 77 12.10 -7.31 -18.40
CA LEU A 77 13.20 -8.26 -18.62
C LEU A 77 13.67 -8.24 -20.08
N ASN A 78 14.97 -8.40 -20.29
CA ASN A 78 15.53 -8.45 -21.64
C ASN A 78 14.90 -9.58 -22.47
N GLY A 79 14.37 -9.22 -23.64
CA GLY A 79 13.76 -10.14 -24.59
C GLY A 79 12.30 -10.51 -24.30
N ILE A 80 11.66 -9.94 -23.26
CA ILE A 80 10.24 -10.21 -23.00
C ILE A 80 9.37 -9.72 -24.16
N ALA A 81 8.33 -10.49 -24.50
CA ALA A 81 7.56 -10.29 -25.72
C ALA A 81 6.25 -9.50 -25.52
N ASP A 82 5.77 -9.42 -24.28
CA ASP A 82 4.41 -9.06 -23.93
C ASP A 82 4.32 -8.15 -22.69
N PHE A 83 5.31 -7.27 -22.49
CA PHE A 83 5.28 -6.32 -21.38
C PHE A 83 4.04 -5.43 -21.41
N GLU A 84 3.45 -5.18 -20.25
CA GLU A 84 2.27 -4.34 -20.10
C GLU A 84 2.60 -2.87 -20.42
N PRO A 85 1.98 -2.26 -21.44
CA PRO A 85 2.37 -0.91 -21.91
C PRO A 85 2.01 0.23 -20.94
N ASN A 86 1.16 -0.03 -19.94
CA ASN A 86 0.80 0.89 -18.86
C ASN A 86 1.84 0.92 -17.71
N LEU A 87 2.77 -0.03 -17.67
CA LEU A 87 3.85 -0.06 -16.67
C LEU A 87 5.05 0.80 -17.10
N ILE A 88 5.83 1.26 -16.11
CA ILE A 88 6.98 2.13 -16.31
C ILE A 88 8.27 1.28 -16.37
N PRO A 89 9.08 1.37 -17.44
CA PRO A 89 10.39 0.73 -17.49
C PRO A 89 11.35 1.29 -16.44
N TYR A 90 12.17 0.43 -15.85
CA TYR A 90 13.20 0.80 -14.89
C TYR A 90 14.41 -0.13 -14.89
N ILE A 91 15.48 0.33 -14.28
CA ILE A 91 16.71 -0.41 -14.00
C ILE A 91 17.09 -0.21 -12.53
N GLU A 92 17.55 -1.27 -11.88
CA GLU A 92 17.96 -1.26 -10.47
C GLU A 92 19.45 -1.51 -10.34
N PHE A 93 20.09 -0.78 -9.44
CA PHE A 93 21.50 -0.91 -9.13
C PHE A 93 21.68 -1.33 -7.68
N TYR A 94 22.65 -2.20 -7.45
CA TYR A 94 22.96 -2.75 -6.12
C TYR A 94 23.31 -1.63 -5.14
N ASP A 95 24.22 -0.74 -5.53
CA ASP A 95 24.59 0.40 -4.71
C ASP A 95 23.47 1.47 -4.70
N GLU A 96 23.07 1.85 -3.49
CA GLU A 96 21.97 2.78 -3.19
C GLU A 96 22.23 4.22 -3.63
N ASP A 97 23.51 4.60 -3.73
CA ASP A 97 23.93 5.94 -4.14
C ASP A 97 24.39 6.02 -5.60
N PHE A 98 24.40 4.90 -6.34
CA PHE A 98 25.02 4.82 -7.66
C PHE A 98 24.49 5.87 -8.65
N PRO A 99 23.18 6.14 -8.76
CA PRO A 99 22.65 7.17 -9.66
C PRO A 99 23.12 8.59 -9.32
N TRP A 100 23.56 8.88 -8.09
CA TRP A 100 23.99 10.22 -7.65
C TRP A 100 25.47 10.33 -7.30
N ARG A 101 26.18 9.21 -7.26
CA ARG A 101 27.60 9.11 -6.87
C ARG A 101 28.48 10.14 -7.58
N TYR A 102 28.29 10.27 -8.89
CA TYR A 102 29.05 11.19 -9.74
C TYR A 102 28.31 12.49 -10.09
N THR A 103 27.18 12.80 -9.44
CA THR A 103 26.47 14.06 -9.67
C THR A 103 27.34 15.25 -9.22
N PRO A 104 27.69 16.21 -10.09
CA PRO A 104 28.65 17.26 -9.80
C PRO A 104 28.03 18.46 -9.05
N ALA A 105 27.03 18.22 -8.21
CA ALA A 105 26.28 19.23 -7.49
C ALA A 105 25.82 18.71 -6.12
N THR A 106 25.47 19.60 -5.22
CA THR A 106 24.78 19.29 -3.96
C THR A 106 23.27 19.37 -4.14
N PRO A 107 22.44 18.68 -3.34
CA PRO A 107 20.99 18.70 -3.52
C PRO A 107 20.40 20.11 -3.41
N ALA A 108 19.37 20.35 -4.22
CA ALA A 108 18.58 21.57 -4.27
C ALA A 108 17.15 21.32 -3.74
N GLY A 109 16.30 22.35 -3.82
CA GLY A 109 14.93 22.30 -3.32
C GLY A 109 14.82 22.62 -1.83
N ILE A 110 13.57 22.72 -1.36
CA ILE A 110 13.26 22.88 0.07
C ILE A 110 13.81 21.65 0.80
N ASP A 111 14.54 21.87 1.89
CA ASP A 111 15.16 20.83 2.71
C ASP A 111 16.06 19.86 1.94
N LYS A 112 16.70 20.32 0.85
CA LYS A 112 17.64 19.51 0.04
C LYS A 112 16.98 18.25 -0.56
N SER A 113 15.69 18.33 -0.87
CA SER A 113 14.88 17.19 -1.35
C SER A 113 15.22 16.69 -2.76
N HIS A 114 15.92 17.47 -3.60
CA HIS A 114 16.11 17.14 -5.02
C HIS A 114 17.58 17.05 -5.42
N LEU A 115 17.97 15.98 -6.11
CA LEU A 115 19.29 15.84 -6.74
C LEU A 115 19.14 15.07 -8.05
N ARG A 116 19.66 15.59 -9.17
CA ARG A 116 19.58 14.86 -10.44
C ARG A 116 20.55 13.66 -10.42
N PRO A 117 20.15 12.52 -10.98
CA PRO A 117 21.09 11.43 -11.23
C PRO A 117 22.08 11.82 -12.33
N TRP A 118 23.31 11.27 -12.29
CA TRP A 118 24.29 11.42 -13.37
C TRP A 118 24.01 10.54 -14.59
N LEU A 119 23.01 9.66 -14.46
CA LEU A 119 22.51 8.74 -15.47
C LEU A 119 21.07 9.08 -15.84
N ALA A 120 20.69 8.75 -17.07
CA ALA A 120 19.30 8.75 -17.51
C ALA A 120 18.97 7.41 -18.18
N LEU A 121 17.72 6.97 -17.99
CA LEU A 121 17.17 5.83 -18.70
C LEU A 121 16.23 6.35 -19.79
N ILE A 122 16.52 6.01 -21.05
CA ILE A 122 15.67 6.32 -22.19
C ILE A 122 15.19 5.04 -22.86
N VAL A 123 13.95 5.06 -23.35
CA VAL A 123 13.30 3.91 -23.99
C VAL A 123 12.77 4.35 -25.34
N LEU A 124 13.30 3.76 -26.41
CA LEU A 124 13.11 4.20 -27.79
C LEU A 124 12.59 3.05 -28.65
N LYS A 125 11.68 3.34 -29.59
CA LYS A 125 11.29 2.41 -30.67
C LYS A 125 12.44 2.26 -31.68
N GLU A 126 12.42 1.18 -32.46
CA GLU A 126 13.46 0.90 -33.48
C GLU A 126 13.65 2.04 -34.51
N ASN A 127 12.62 2.85 -34.76
CA ASN A 127 12.68 3.98 -35.68
C ASN A 127 13.05 5.32 -35.02
N GLU A 128 13.26 5.34 -33.70
CA GLU A 128 13.56 6.54 -32.92
C GLU A 128 15.06 6.73 -32.65
N PHE A 129 15.91 5.78 -33.08
CA PHE A 129 17.36 5.87 -32.98
C PHE A 129 18.07 5.16 -34.15
N LEU A 130 19.35 5.49 -34.31
CA LEU A 130 20.27 4.79 -35.21
C LEU A 130 21.53 4.40 -34.43
N ASP A 131 21.96 3.15 -34.55
CA ASP A 131 23.27 2.72 -34.08
C ASP A 131 24.37 3.40 -34.92
N THR A 132 25.37 4.00 -34.28
CA THR A 132 26.51 4.59 -35.00
C THR A 132 27.59 3.52 -35.25
N ASP A 133 28.58 3.86 -36.07
CA ASP A 133 29.77 3.00 -36.26
C ASP A 133 30.78 3.09 -35.10
N ARG A 134 30.54 3.97 -34.12
CA ARG A 134 31.45 4.16 -32.98
C ARG A 134 31.44 2.91 -32.09
N ARG A 135 32.64 2.47 -31.69
CA ARG A 135 32.84 1.34 -30.77
C ARG A 135 33.76 1.67 -29.59
N LYS A 136 34.47 2.79 -29.64
CA LYS A 136 35.41 3.24 -28.61
C LYS A 136 35.19 4.74 -28.29
N PRO A 137 35.28 5.15 -27.01
CA PRO A 137 35.43 4.29 -25.84
C PRO A 137 34.17 3.44 -25.57
N LEU A 138 33.00 3.92 -25.96
CA LEU A 138 31.72 3.19 -25.88
C LEU A 138 31.02 3.13 -27.25
N PRO A 139 30.12 2.15 -27.46
CA PRO A 139 29.13 2.23 -28.53
C PRO A 139 28.23 3.45 -28.31
N SER A 140 27.77 4.06 -29.40
CA SER A 140 26.82 5.19 -29.34
C SER A 140 25.61 4.97 -30.23
N ILE A 141 24.52 5.65 -29.88
CA ILE A 141 23.32 5.79 -30.70
C ILE A 141 23.10 7.25 -31.01
N ARG A 142 22.49 7.54 -32.16
CA ARG A 142 21.93 8.85 -32.48
C ARG A 142 20.42 8.80 -32.34
N VAL A 143 19.87 9.65 -31.47
CA VAL A 143 18.42 9.75 -31.22
C VAL A 143 17.79 10.68 -32.25
N ALA A 144 16.60 10.34 -32.74
CA ALA A 144 15.93 11.04 -33.84
C ALA A 144 15.46 12.46 -33.48
N GLY A 145 15.15 12.73 -32.20
CA GLY A 145 14.64 14.02 -31.75
C GLY A 145 14.61 14.15 -30.22
N ASN A 146 14.34 15.38 -29.75
CA ASN A 146 14.24 15.68 -28.31
C ASN A 146 12.89 15.26 -27.69
N ASP A 147 11.88 15.01 -28.52
CA ASP A 147 10.52 14.63 -28.10
C ASP A 147 10.44 13.24 -27.46
N VAL A 148 11.44 12.40 -27.70
CA VAL A 148 11.56 11.06 -27.10
C VAL A 148 12.45 11.03 -25.85
N LEU A 149 13.07 12.16 -25.49
CA LEU A 149 13.90 12.28 -24.30
C LEU A 149 13.07 12.81 -23.11
N PRO A 150 13.36 12.38 -21.88
CA PRO A 150 12.73 12.97 -20.69
C PRO A 150 13.17 14.43 -20.51
N PRO A 151 12.32 15.31 -19.98
CA PRO A 151 12.71 16.68 -19.67
C PRO A 151 13.91 16.72 -18.72
N ALA A 152 14.96 17.44 -19.11
CA ALA A 152 16.23 17.48 -18.37
C ALA A 152 16.05 18.03 -16.94
N ASP A 153 15.06 18.89 -16.74
CA ASP A 153 14.74 19.48 -15.45
C ASP A 153 13.92 18.58 -14.51
N GLN A 154 13.42 17.46 -15.03
CA GLN A 154 12.62 16.48 -14.29
C GLN A 154 13.38 15.19 -14.00
N LEU A 155 14.65 15.06 -14.41
CA LEU A 155 15.44 13.83 -14.19
C LEU A 155 15.54 13.41 -12.72
N HIS A 156 15.50 14.37 -11.79
CA HIS A 156 15.51 14.11 -10.34
C HIS A 156 14.26 13.37 -9.84
N LEU A 157 13.16 13.36 -10.60
CA LEU A 157 11.92 12.65 -10.24
C LEU A 157 11.95 11.16 -10.60
N TRP A 158 12.89 10.76 -11.46
CA TRP A 158 12.92 9.44 -12.07
C TRP A 158 14.01 8.53 -11.48
N ALA A 159 14.61 8.91 -10.37
CA ALA A 159 15.50 8.08 -9.59
C ALA A 159 15.12 8.12 -8.11
N HIS A 160 15.25 7.00 -7.41
CA HIS A 160 15.06 6.93 -5.95
C HIS A 160 15.89 5.79 -5.34
N MET A 161 16.24 5.94 -4.07
CA MET A 161 16.72 4.83 -3.25
C MET A 161 15.49 4.08 -2.71
N HIS A 162 15.56 2.77 -2.73
CA HIS A 162 14.52 1.88 -2.22
C HIS A 162 15.10 1.02 -1.09
N SER A 163 14.42 1.02 0.05
CA SER A 163 14.69 0.11 1.16
C SER A 163 13.51 -0.86 1.36
N ASN A 164 13.84 -2.15 1.42
CA ASN A 164 12.96 -3.25 1.83
C ASN A 164 13.10 -3.57 3.33
N LEU A 165 13.91 -2.81 4.07
CA LEU A 165 14.18 -3.07 5.48
C LEU A 165 12.97 -2.64 6.35
N PRO A 166 12.60 -3.45 7.35
CA PRO A 166 11.41 -3.19 8.15
C PRO A 166 11.64 -2.02 9.09
N HIS A 167 11.01 -0.89 8.81
CA HIS A 167 11.18 0.32 9.62
C HIS A 167 9.84 1.04 9.85
N GLU A 168 9.60 1.54 11.06
CA GLU A 168 8.34 2.23 11.44
C GLU A 168 8.56 3.64 12.03
N GLU A 169 9.78 4.15 12.10
CA GLU A 169 10.06 5.47 12.69
C GLU A 169 9.41 6.61 11.88
N PRO A 170 8.49 7.38 12.46
CA PRO A 170 7.89 8.53 11.80
C PRO A 170 8.82 9.76 11.75
N VAL A 171 9.82 9.86 12.62
CA VAL A 171 10.73 11.02 12.67
C VAL A 171 11.88 10.85 11.68
N PHE A 172 11.97 11.74 10.69
CA PHE A 172 12.92 11.62 9.58
C PHE A 172 14.40 11.52 10.01
N GLU A 173 14.85 12.33 10.96
CA GLU A 173 16.26 12.29 11.40
C GLU A 173 16.61 10.96 12.10
N THR A 174 15.75 10.52 13.01
CA THR A 174 15.90 9.22 13.68
C THR A 174 15.79 8.05 12.70
N PHE A 175 14.92 8.19 11.70
CA PHE A 175 14.82 7.23 10.61
C PHE A 175 16.16 7.10 9.85
N LEU A 176 16.82 8.21 9.51
CA LEU A 176 18.11 8.17 8.81
C LEU A 176 19.20 7.51 9.65
N GLU A 177 19.28 7.81 10.95
CA GLU A 177 20.25 7.18 11.86
C GLU A 177 20.06 5.65 11.91
N ASN A 178 18.82 5.19 12.07
CA ASN A 178 18.51 3.77 12.12
C ASN A 178 18.77 3.09 10.76
N LEU A 179 18.42 3.76 9.66
CA LEU A 179 18.69 3.23 8.31
C LEU A 179 20.19 3.04 8.08
N GLU A 180 21.05 3.95 8.56
CA GLU A 180 22.50 3.79 8.48
C GLU A 180 23.03 2.59 9.29
N GLU A 181 22.37 2.21 10.38
CA GLU A 181 22.68 1.00 11.14
C GLU A 181 22.19 -0.25 10.42
N ASP A 182 20.96 -0.24 9.92
CA ASP A 182 20.33 -1.33 9.19
C ASP A 182 21.14 -1.68 7.92
N VAL A 183 21.61 -0.68 7.15
CA VAL A 183 22.49 -0.86 5.97
C VAL A 183 23.75 -1.65 6.33
N LYS A 184 24.30 -1.48 7.54
CA LYS A 184 25.53 -2.19 7.96
C LYS A 184 25.25 -3.65 8.31
N MET A 185 24.02 -3.97 8.73
CA MET A 185 23.62 -5.33 9.10
C MET A 185 23.09 -6.12 7.89
N ASP A 186 22.28 -5.49 7.04
CA ASP A 186 21.68 -6.08 5.85
C ASP A 186 21.81 -5.15 4.63
N PRO A 187 22.98 -5.15 3.96
CA PRO A 187 23.21 -4.31 2.79
C PRO A 187 22.38 -4.72 1.57
N ASP A 188 21.85 -5.95 1.52
CA ASP A 188 21.07 -6.46 0.39
C ASP A 188 19.62 -5.93 0.39
N GLY A 189 19.17 -5.39 1.53
CA GLY A 189 17.83 -4.82 1.67
C GLY A 189 17.64 -3.46 1.02
N ILE A 190 18.70 -2.84 0.49
CA ILE A 190 18.67 -1.48 -0.05
C ILE A 190 19.33 -1.45 -1.43
N TYR A 191 18.73 -0.69 -2.33
CA TYR A 191 19.24 -0.50 -3.69
C TYR A 191 18.74 0.83 -4.25
N SER A 192 19.16 1.17 -5.46
CA SER A 192 18.65 2.33 -6.18
C SER A 192 17.93 1.93 -7.46
N ARG A 193 16.93 2.71 -7.85
CA ARG A 193 16.14 2.50 -9.07
C ARG A 193 16.13 3.75 -9.92
N LEU A 194 16.37 3.57 -11.21
CA LEU A 194 16.24 4.60 -12.25
C LEU A 194 15.14 4.21 -13.23
N MET A 195 14.19 5.11 -13.46
CA MET A 195 12.97 4.89 -14.22
C MET A 195 12.97 5.71 -15.51
N CYS A 196 12.23 5.25 -16.52
CA CYS A 196 12.00 6.00 -17.76
C CYS A 196 10.54 6.46 -17.81
N PRO A 197 10.24 7.77 -17.86
CA PRO A 197 8.87 8.28 -17.88
C PRO A 197 8.13 8.09 -19.22
N ARG A 198 8.64 7.21 -20.09
CA ARG A 198 8.07 6.96 -21.39
C ARG A 198 6.79 6.13 -21.24
N LYS A 199 5.66 6.70 -21.65
CA LYS A 199 4.44 5.93 -21.90
C LYS A 199 4.66 5.00 -23.09
N LEU A 200 4.46 3.70 -22.90
CA LEU A 200 4.68 2.72 -23.95
C LEU A 200 3.42 2.57 -24.81
N GLU A 201 3.65 2.32 -26.09
CA GLU A 201 2.60 1.93 -27.03
C GLU A 201 2.43 0.41 -26.99
N ALA A 202 1.22 -0.08 -27.24
CA ALA A 202 0.96 -1.51 -27.35
C ALA A 202 1.57 -2.10 -28.64
N LYS A 203 2.01 -3.37 -28.59
CA LYS A 203 2.56 -4.11 -29.74
C LYS A 203 3.76 -3.43 -30.42
N ALA A 204 4.60 -2.74 -29.65
CA ALA A 204 5.80 -2.09 -30.16
C ALA A 204 7.07 -2.79 -29.64
N LEU A 205 8.14 -2.76 -30.43
CA LEU A 205 9.49 -3.17 -30.00
C LEU A 205 10.25 -1.94 -29.53
N TYR A 206 10.77 -2.03 -28.32
CA TYR A 206 11.53 -0.99 -27.65
C TYR A 206 12.94 -1.46 -27.32
N HIS A 207 13.87 -0.51 -27.32
CA HIS A 207 15.19 -0.63 -26.75
C HIS A 207 15.32 0.37 -25.60
N ALA A 208 15.84 -0.09 -24.47
CA ALA A 208 16.17 0.73 -23.33
C ALA A 208 17.68 0.98 -23.30
N PHE A 209 18.06 2.23 -23.06
CA PHE A 209 19.45 2.68 -23.03
C PHE A 209 19.73 3.43 -21.74
N LEU A 210 20.75 2.97 -21.03
CA LEU A 210 21.35 3.71 -19.92
C LEU A 210 22.45 4.62 -20.48
N ILE A 211 22.26 5.92 -20.32
CA ILE A 211 23.12 6.97 -20.91
C ILE A 211 23.54 8.00 -19.85
N PRO A 212 24.61 8.78 -20.06
CA PRO A 212 24.93 9.90 -19.19
C PRO A 212 23.87 11.01 -19.30
N ALA A 213 23.51 11.60 -18.16
CA ALA A 213 22.59 12.74 -18.09
C ALA A 213 23.29 14.10 -18.26
N TYR A 214 24.61 14.16 -18.04
CA TYR A 214 25.43 15.37 -18.10
C TYR A 214 26.29 15.41 -19.36
N GLU A 215 26.47 16.60 -19.92
CA GLU A 215 27.19 16.81 -21.19
C GLU A 215 28.66 16.38 -21.09
N THR A 216 29.30 16.63 -19.96
CA THR A 216 30.68 16.17 -19.72
C THR A 216 30.80 14.64 -19.79
N GLY A 217 29.79 13.91 -19.29
CA GLY A 217 29.72 12.45 -19.42
C GLY A 217 29.42 11.98 -20.84
N ARG A 218 28.54 12.69 -21.57
CA ARG A 218 28.28 12.43 -22.99
C ARG A 218 29.55 12.55 -23.80
N LEU A 219 30.26 13.68 -23.69
CA LEU A 219 31.51 13.93 -24.41
C LEU A 219 32.61 12.92 -24.05
N ALA A 220 32.80 12.64 -22.76
CA ALA A 220 33.78 11.66 -22.31
C ALA A 220 33.50 10.25 -22.88
N GLY A 221 32.25 9.80 -22.82
CA GLY A 221 31.84 8.51 -23.38
C GLY A 221 31.90 8.44 -24.92
N LEU A 222 31.90 9.58 -25.60
CA LEU A 222 32.17 9.68 -27.04
C LEU A 222 33.66 9.86 -27.37
N GLY A 223 34.54 9.98 -26.37
CA GLY A 223 35.97 10.25 -26.57
C GLY A 223 36.25 11.66 -27.10
N MET A 224 35.36 12.61 -26.82
CA MET A 224 35.49 14.03 -27.16
C MET A 224 36.04 14.82 -25.96
N SER A 225 36.59 16.01 -26.23
CA SER A 225 37.12 16.88 -25.17
C SER A 225 36.01 17.47 -24.30
N THR A 226 36.18 17.40 -22.98
CA THR A 226 35.32 18.06 -21.98
C THR A 226 35.80 19.45 -21.60
N ALA A 227 36.94 19.90 -22.15
CA ALA A 227 37.60 21.13 -21.73
C ALA A 227 36.68 22.36 -21.84
N GLY A 228 36.54 23.09 -20.74
CA GLY A 228 35.72 24.31 -20.68
C GLY A 228 34.20 24.09 -20.60
N VAL A 229 33.73 22.84 -20.64
CA VAL A 229 32.31 22.51 -20.48
C VAL A 229 31.90 22.66 -19.02
N LYS A 230 30.76 23.29 -18.77
CA LYS A 230 30.22 23.46 -17.42
C LYS A 230 29.80 22.12 -16.83
N ALA A 231 30.14 21.90 -15.56
CA ALA A 231 29.98 20.60 -14.89
C ALA A 231 28.51 20.17 -14.79
N GLN A 232 27.56 21.10 -14.63
CA GLN A 232 26.13 20.78 -14.49
C GLN A 232 25.32 20.84 -15.79
N LYS A 233 25.97 21.13 -16.93
CA LYS A 233 25.33 21.13 -18.25
C LYS A 233 24.74 19.75 -18.55
N HIS A 234 23.47 19.69 -18.92
CA HIS A 234 22.81 18.43 -19.27
C HIS A 234 23.14 18.00 -20.70
N ALA A 235 23.03 16.70 -20.97
CA ALA A 235 23.42 16.09 -22.24
C ALA A 235 22.37 16.21 -23.36
N PHE A 236 21.16 16.71 -23.05
CA PHE A 236 20.00 16.67 -23.96
C PHE A 236 19.87 17.90 -24.88
N ASP A 237 20.88 18.77 -24.88
CA ASP A 237 20.96 19.91 -25.78
C ASP A 237 22.00 19.66 -26.87
N GLY A 238 21.66 20.03 -28.11
CA GLY A 238 22.60 19.97 -29.23
C GLY A 238 22.59 18.62 -29.97
N ASP A 239 23.78 18.03 -30.17
CA ASP A 239 23.94 16.78 -30.92
C ASP A 239 23.50 15.57 -30.10
N LEU A 240 22.47 14.88 -30.59
CA LEU A 240 21.80 13.77 -29.91
C LEU A 240 22.50 12.42 -30.14
N GLU A 241 23.82 12.41 -30.29
CA GLU A 241 24.64 11.21 -30.20
C GLU A 241 24.98 10.95 -28.72
N PHE A 242 24.59 9.78 -28.22
CA PHE A 242 24.80 9.39 -26.82
C PHE A 242 25.63 8.11 -26.72
N PRO A 243 26.65 8.06 -25.85
CA PRO A 243 27.31 6.82 -25.51
C PRO A 243 26.40 5.95 -24.66
N VAL A 244 26.47 4.64 -24.86
CA VAL A 244 25.58 3.67 -24.19
C VAL A 244 26.37 2.90 -23.14
N TYR A 245 25.99 3.04 -21.87
CA TYR A 245 26.55 2.26 -20.77
C TYR A 245 25.94 0.87 -20.67
N PHE A 246 24.65 0.74 -20.97
CA PHE A 246 23.93 -0.52 -20.95
C PHE A 246 22.72 -0.47 -21.89
N ARG A 247 22.41 -1.58 -22.57
CA ARG A 247 21.29 -1.71 -23.51
C ARG A 247 20.57 -3.04 -23.31
N TRP A 248 19.24 -3.00 -23.34
CA TRP A 248 18.40 -4.20 -23.49
C TRP A 248 17.19 -3.89 -24.37
N TYR A 249 16.39 -4.91 -24.71
CA TYR A 249 15.21 -4.75 -25.55
C TYR A 249 14.02 -5.55 -25.04
N PHE A 250 12.83 -5.14 -25.42
CA PHE A 250 11.58 -5.81 -25.07
C PHE A 250 10.45 -5.43 -26.03
N ARG A 251 9.38 -6.23 -26.07
CA ARG A 251 8.14 -5.90 -26.79
C ARG A 251 7.00 -5.73 -25.80
N THR A 252 6.08 -4.84 -26.14
CA THR A 252 4.84 -4.65 -25.39
C THR A 252 3.70 -5.53 -25.91
N GLY A 253 2.87 -6.01 -25.00
CA GLY A 253 1.70 -6.82 -25.30
C GLY A 253 0.52 -6.01 -25.83
N LYS A 254 -0.66 -6.64 -25.83
CA LYS A 254 -1.94 -5.93 -26.01
C LYS A 254 -2.24 -5.15 -24.73
N ASN A 255 -2.83 -3.96 -24.86
CA ASN A 255 -3.27 -3.15 -23.72
C ASN A 255 -4.56 -3.70 -23.10
N VAL A 256 -4.48 -4.90 -22.52
CA VAL A 256 -5.57 -5.57 -21.77
C VAL A 256 -5.16 -5.61 -20.30
N ASP A 257 -4.98 -4.42 -19.73
CA ASP A 257 -4.58 -4.21 -18.35
C ASP A 257 -5.80 -4.00 -17.44
N PHE A 258 -5.56 -3.84 -16.14
CA PHE A 258 -6.61 -3.53 -15.18
C PHE A 258 -7.36 -2.24 -15.55
N GLU A 259 -6.66 -1.20 -16.02
CA GLU A 259 -7.28 0.05 -16.46
C GLU A 259 -8.27 -0.20 -17.61
N TYR A 260 -7.90 -1.00 -18.60
CA TYR A 260 -8.78 -1.43 -19.68
C TYR A 260 -9.99 -2.20 -19.15
N LEU A 261 -9.81 -3.16 -18.23
CA LEU A 261 -10.92 -3.92 -17.66
C LEU A 261 -11.88 -3.03 -16.86
N VAL A 262 -11.37 -2.06 -16.10
CA VAL A 262 -12.19 -1.08 -15.38
C VAL A 262 -12.97 -0.20 -16.33
N LYS A 263 -12.37 0.21 -17.47
CA LYS A 263 -13.08 0.99 -18.51
C LYS A 263 -14.21 0.22 -19.20
N LEU A 264 -14.21 -1.12 -19.14
CA LEU A 264 -15.29 -1.96 -19.65
C LEU A 264 -16.46 -2.10 -18.65
N LEU A 265 -16.33 -1.61 -17.41
CA LEU A 265 -17.41 -1.68 -16.44
C LEU A 265 -18.55 -0.74 -16.84
N GLU A 266 -19.73 -1.32 -17.07
CA GLU A 266 -20.95 -0.56 -17.31
C GLU A 266 -21.77 -0.49 -16.01
N PRO A 267 -22.04 0.71 -15.46
CA PRO A 267 -22.88 0.84 -14.28
C PRO A 267 -24.32 0.45 -14.64
N ARG A 268 -24.88 -0.51 -13.90
CA ARG A 268 -26.30 -0.87 -14.00
C ARG A 268 -27.04 -0.31 -12.81
N VAL A 269 -27.88 0.69 -13.05
CA VAL A 269 -28.78 1.23 -12.03
C VAL A 269 -29.85 0.16 -11.77
N MET A 270 -29.85 -0.36 -10.55
CA MET A 270 -30.88 -1.29 -10.10
C MET A 270 -32.13 -0.52 -9.67
N ASP A 271 -33.30 -1.14 -9.87
CA ASP A 271 -34.57 -0.63 -9.35
C ASP A 271 -34.49 -0.54 -7.82
N GLU A 272 -35.04 0.52 -7.23
CA GLU A 272 -34.99 0.78 -5.78
C GLU A 272 -35.64 -0.35 -4.95
N ARG A 273 -36.50 -1.17 -5.56
CA ARG A 273 -37.15 -2.31 -4.90
C ARG A 273 -36.25 -3.55 -4.82
N VAL A 274 -35.09 -3.55 -5.47
CA VAL A 274 -34.17 -4.69 -5.44
C VAL A 274 -33.55 -4.83 -4.05
N GLY A 275 -33.72 -6.01 -3.45
CA GLY A 275 -33.16 -6.35 -2.15
C GLY A 275 -33.99 -5.87 -0.96
N VAL A 276 -35.20 -5.36 -1.19
CA VAL A 276 -36.15 -4.99 -0.13
C VAL A 276 -37.50 -5.67 -0.33
N ARG A 277 -38.15 -6.09 0.76
CA ARG A 277 -39.50 -6.69 0.71
C ARG A 277 -40.37 -6.14 1.84
N PRO A 278 -41.60 -5.69 1.56
CA PRO A 278 -42.55 -5.36 2.61
C PRO A 278 -42.82 -6.56 3.52
N MET A 279 -42.65 -6.34 4.81
CA MET A 279 -42.89 -7.28 5.89
C MET A 279 -44.01 -6.73 6.75
N ASP A 280 -45.07 -7.54 6.88
CA ASP A 280 -46.22 -7.21 7.72
C ASP A 280 -45.92 -7.61 9.17
N CYS A 281 -45.86 -6.60 10.04
CA CYS A 281 -45.65 -6.70 11.48
C CYS A 281 -46.93 -6.38 12.27
N SER A 282 -48.08 -6.18 11.62
CA SER A 282 -49.35 -5.84 12.28
C SER A 282 -49.81 -6.89 13.31
N ARG A 283 -49.34 -8.14 13.14
CA ARG A 283 -49.63 -9.27 14.03
C ARG A 283 -48.35 -10.00 14.41
N PRO A 284 -47.63 -9.57 15.46
CA PRO A 284 -46.43 -10.25 15.94
C PRO A 284 -46.66 -11.70 16.38
N ALA A 285 -47.91 -12.09 16.66
CA ALA A 285 -48.34 -13.44 17.07
C ALA A 285 -47.70 -13.97 18.37
N PHE A 286 -47.07 -13.09 19.16
CA PHE A 286 -46.57 -13.41 20.49
C PHE A 286 -47.60 -13.02 21.55
N ILE A 287 -47.72 -13.81 22.61
CA ILE A 287 -48.54 -13.45 23.78
C ILE A 287 -47.67 -12.66 24.77
N GLN A 288 -48.24 -11.64 25.39
CA GLN A 288 -47.54 -10.83 26.38
C GLN A 288 -47.17 -11.67 27.62
N ALA A 289 -46.09 -11.29 28.31
CA ALA A 289 -45.60 -12.06 29.46
C ALA A 289 -46.54 -12.01 30.69
N ASP A 290 -47.34 -10.96 30.81
CA ASP A 290 -48.17 -10.64 31.98
C ASP A 290 -49.68 -10.68 31.71
N THR A 291 -50.09 -10.81 30.45
CA THR A 291 -51.52 -10.86 30.05
C THR A 291 -51.75 -11.86 28.93
N ASN A 292 -52.98 -12.38 28.80
CA ASN A 292 -53.37 -13.26 27.69
C ASN A 292 -53.66 -12.50 26.37
N ALA A 293 -53.10 -11.29 26.20
CA ALA A 293 -53.23 -10.48 24.99
C ALA A 293 -52.04 -10.69 24.05
N GLU A 294 -52.24 -10.46 22.76
CA GLU A 294 -51.16 -10.42 21.77
C GLU A 294 -50.25 -9.20 22.02
N VAL A 295 -48.96 -9.33 21.75
CA VAL A 295 -48.00 -8.23 21.75
C VAL A 295 -48.46 -7.18 20.73
N ALA A 296 -48.42 -5.91 21.14
CA ALA A 296 -48.79 -4.77 20.29
C ALA A 296 -47.92 -4.74 19.04
N ALA A 297 -48.53 -4.39 17.91
CA ALA A 297 -47.80 -4.18 16.67
C ALA A 297 -46.77 -3.04 16.85
N PRO A 298 -45.57 -3.16 16.28
CA PRO A 298 -44.65 -2.04 16.16
C PRO A 298 -45.23 -1.00 15.18
N ASP A 299 -44.86 0.27 15.38
CA ASP A 299 -45.25 1.38 14.50
C ASP A 299 -44.01 1.87 13.72
N PRO A 300 -43.97 1.77 12.37
CA PRO A 300 -45.05 1.36 11.48
C PRO A 300 -45.26 -0.15 11.41
N GLU A 301 -46.50 -0.57 11.14
CA GLU A 301 -46.88 -1.99 11.02
C GLU A 301 -46.28 -2.67 9.79
N ILE A 302 -45.95 -1.92 8.74
CA ILE A 302 -45.29 -2.47 7.54
C ILE A 302 -43.88 -1.92 7.48
N MET A 303 -42.90 -2.82 7.47
CA MET A 303 -41.48 -2.50 7.41
C MET A 303 -40.83 -3.13 6.18
N LEU A 304 -39.82 -2.48 5.61
CA LEU A 304 -39.03 -3.05 4.54
C LEU A 304 -37.95 -3.97 5.12
N LEU A 305 -38.10 -5.27 4.90
CA LEU A 305 -37.07 -6.26 5.20
C LEU A 305 -35.96 -6.14 4.16
N GLU A 306 -34.75 -5.81 4.62
CA GLU A 306 -33.58 -5.60 3.77
C GLU A 306 -32.73 -6.88 3.65
N GLY A 307 -32.30 -7.18 2.43
CA GLY A 307 -31.38 -8.28 2.14
C GLY A 307 -29.90 -7.89 2.28
N ALA A 308 -29.02 -8.89 2.20
CA ALA A 308 -27.56 -8.69 2.23
C ALA A 308 -27.04 -7.86 1.04
N LEU A 309 -27.78 -7.87 -0.08
CA LEU A 309 -27.53 -7.04 -1.25
C LEU A 309 -28.82 -6.28 -1.57
N LYS A 310 -28.72 -4.94 -1.68
CA LYS A 310 -29.81 -4.05 -2.05
C LYS A 310 -29.35 -3.01 -3.05
N ALA A 311 -30.29 -2.44 -3.80
CA ALA A 311 -29.97 -1.30 -4.65
C ALA A 311 -29.42 -0.13 -3.80
N PRO A 312 -28.45 0.65 -4.30
CA PRO A 312 -27.87 1.77 -3.54
C PRO A 312 -28.90 2.81 -3.09
N ASN A 313 -29.99 2.95 -3.85
CA ASN A 313 -31.12 3.84 -3.58
C ASN A 313 -32.33 3.13 -2.96
N ALA A 314 -32.18 1.86 -2.52
CA ALA A 314 -33.28 1.14 -1.93
C ALA A 314 -33.76 1.85 -0.64
N PRO A 315 -35.07 2.12 -0.49
CA PRO A 315 -35.60 2.78 0.69
C PRO A 315 -35.46 1.87 1.92
N SER A 316 -35.20 2.48 3.08
CA SER A 316 -35.24 1.83 4.38
C SER A 316 -36.38 2.39 5.20
N THR A 317 -37.09 1.53 5.93
CA THR A 317 -38.05 1.99 6.93
C THR A 317 -37.30 2.62 8.09
N ASP A 318 -37.65 3.85 8.45
CA ASP A 318 -37.18 4.47 9.69
C ASP A 318 -37.88 3.80 10.88
N PHE A 319 -37.11 3.13 11.73
CA PHE A 319 -37.64 2.42 12.89
C PHE A 319 -36.61 2.36 14.03
N PRO A 320 -36.99 2.73 15.28
CA PRO A 320 -38.26 3.38 15.63
C PRO A 320 -38.32 4.83 15.12
N PRO A 321 -39.49 5.31 14.64
CA PRO A 321 -39.65 6.71 14.28
C PRO A 321 -39.52 7.62 15.52
N GLU A 322 -38.87 8.77 15.33
CA GLU A 322 -38.62 9.73 16.40
C GLU A 322 -39.93 10.25 17.02
N GLY A 323 -40.03 10.22 18.35
CA GLY A 323 -41.19 10.73 19.08
C GLY A 323 -42.44 9.84 19.05
N VAL A 324 -42.38 8.67 18.41
CA VAL A 324 -43.50 7.71 18.39
C VAL A 324 -43.30 6.65 19.48
N PRO A 325 -44.20 6.55 20.47
CA PRO A 325 -44.11 5.52 21.50
C PRO A 325 -44.21 4.11 20.89
N GLN A 326 -43.35 3.20 21.36
CA GLN A 326 -43.32 1.81 20.93
C GLN A 326 -43.68 0.87 22.10
N PRO A 327 -44.98 0.60 22.36
CA PRO A 327 -45.38 -0.39 23.37
C PRO A 327 -44.73 -1.76 23.15
N PHE A 328 -44.50 -2.11 21.88
CA PHE A 328 -43.76 -3.29 21.43
C PHE A 328 -42.43 -3.49 22.17
N PHE A 329 -41.65 -2.43 22.40
CA PHE A 329 -40.33 -2.54 23.05
C PHE A 329 -40.44 -3.04 24.49
N SER A 330 -41.36 -2.47 25.26
CA SER A 330 -41.55 -2.85 26.66
C SER A 330 -42.08 -4.28 26.82
N GLN A 331 -42.90 -4.74 25.87
CA GLN A 331 -43.47 -6.08 25.87
C GLN A 331 -42.45 -7.13 25.42
N ILE A 332 -41.64 -6.83 24.39
CA ILE A 332 -40.52 -7.67 23.96
C ILE A 332 -39.44 -7.74 25.03
N GLU A 333 -39.17 -6.64 25.74
CA GLU A 333 -38.23 -6.64 26.87
C GLU A 333 -38.61 -7.68 27.92
N LYS A 334 -39.87 -7.67 28.37
CA LYS A 334 -40.37 -8.66 29.34
C LYS A 334 -40.20 -10.09 28.82
N LEU A 335 -40.55 -10.37 27.56
CA LEU A 335 -40.44 -11.71 26.98
C LEU A 335 -38.98 -12.16 26.83
N ILE A 336 -38.08 -11.27 26.42
CA ILE A 336 -36.65 -11.57 26.31
C ILE A 336 -36.04 -11.81 27.68
N ASP A 337 -36.41 -11.01 28.68
CA ASP A 337 -35.89 -11.14 30.05
C ASP A 337 -36.27 -12.49 30.69
N LEU A 338 -37.35 -13.16 30.26
CA LEU A 338 -37.64 -14.53 30.68
C LEU A 338 -36.51 -15.52 30.30
N ASN A 339 -35.82 -15.32 29.15
CA ASN A 339 -34.64 -16.13 28.80
C ASN A 339 -33.48 -15.91 29.78
N ARG A 340 -33.31 -14.67 30.26
CA ARG A 340 -32.28 -14.33 31.24
C ARG A 340 -32.61 -14.95 32.59
N LEU A 341 -33.86 -14.83 33.05
CA LEU A 341 -34.33 -15.44 34.29
C LEU A 341 -34.15 -16.96 34.28
N GLN A 342 -34.48 -17.63 33.16
CA GLN A 342 -34.25 -19.07 32.99
C GLN A 342 -32.78 -19.46 33.17
N ARG A 343 -31.85 -18.61 32.73
CA ARG A 343 -30.41 -18.85 32.84
C ARG A 343 -29.85 -18.53 34.22
N GLU A 344 -30.52 -17.68 34.97
CA GLU A 344 -30.18 -17.36 36.36
C GLU A 344 -30.68 -18.46 37.30
N ASN A 345 -31.81 -19.10 36.97
CA ASN A 345 -32.45 -20.16 37.75
C ASN A 345 -32.65 -21.44 36.91
N GLU A 346 -31.58 -22.19 36.63
CA GLU A 346 -31.66 -23.39 35.77
C GLU A 346 -32.47 -24.57 36.39
N GLU A 347 -32.79 -24.50 37.69
CA GLU A 347 -33.56 -25.53 38.42
C GLU A 347 -35.08 -25.30 38.40
N GLU A 348 -35.54 -24.12 37.95
CA GLU A 348 -36.96 -23.81 37.84
C GLU A 348 -37.57 -24.30 36.52
N ASP A 349 -38.90 -24.49 36.51
CA ASP A 349 -39.63 -24.92 35.32
C ASP A 349 -39.34 -24.00 34.12
N PRO A 350 -39.03 -24.56 32.93
CA PRO A 350 -38.56 -23.77 31.81
C PRO A 350 -39.65 -22.88 31.20
N PHE A 351 -39.35 -21.60 31.01
CA PHE A 351 -40.20 -20.70 30.23
C PHE A 351 -40.06 -20.97 28.73
N VAL A 352 -41.20 -21.14 28.04
CA VAL A 352 -41.25 -21.10 26.57
C VAL A 352 -41.53 -19.66 26.15
N THR A 353 -40.50 -18.95 25.68
CA THR A 353 -40.57 -17.54 25.27
C THR A 353 -39.88 -17.33 23.92
N ILE A 354 -39.90 -16.09 23.41
CA ILE A 354 -39.20 -15.72 22.19
C ILE A 354 -37.67 -15.84 22.37
N PRO A 355 -36.93 -16.24 21.32
CA PRO A 355 -35.47 -16.33 21.42
C PRO A 355 -34.81 -14.98 21.68
N TYR A 356 -33.81 -14.98 22.56
CA TYR A 356 -32.87 -13.86 22.71
C TYR A 356 -31.66 -14.06 21.80
N TYR A 357 -31.74 -13.55 20.58
CA TYR A 357 -30.69 -13.70 19.58
C TYR A 357 -29.39 -13.02 20.02
N GLY A 358 -28.25 -13.69 19.85
CA GLY A 358 -26.95 -13.14 20.24
C GLY A 358 -26.61 -13.20 21.74
N MET A 359 -27.53 -13.64 22.61
CA MET A 359 -27.32 -13.72 24.06
C MET A 359 -26.02 -14.44 24.43
N ASN A 360 -25.80 -15.65 23.90
CA ASN A 360 -24.62 -16.46 24.21
C ASN A 360 -23.31 -15.83 23.70
N HIS A 361 -23.37 -15.04 22.62
CA HIS A 361 -22.19 -14.36 22.05
C HIS A 361 -21.87 -13.06 22.78
N ALA A 362 -22.87 -12.43 23.39
CA ALA A 362 -22.74 -11.22 24.18
C ALA A 362 -22.44 -11.49 25.67
N MET A 363 -22.52 -12.75 26.13
CA MET A 363 -22.16 -13.14 27.49
C MET A 363 -20.72 -12.77 27.83
N ARG A 364 -20.52 -12.15 28.99
CA ARG A 364 -19.20 -11.77 29.51
C ARG A 364 -18.81 -12.65 30.68
N ARG A 365 -17.51 -12.81 30.92
CA ARG A 365 -17.02 -13.41 32.16
C ARG A 365 -17.05 -12.35 33.26
N ASN A 366 -17.55 -12.71 34.43
CA ASN A 366 -17.48 -11.84 35.58
C ASN A 366 -16.05 -11.86 36.14
N ASN A 367 -15.37 -10.70 36.14
CA ASN A 367 -13.99 -10.60 36.62
C ASN A 367 -13.88 -10.70 38.16
N ALA A 368 -14.95 -10.37 38.89
CA ALA A 368 -15.00 -10.44 40.35
C ALA A 368 -15.40 -11.84 40.88
N LEU A 369 -16.08 -12.64 40.06
CA LEU A 369 -16.54 -14.00 40.39
C LEU A 369 -16.10 -14.97 39.28
N PRO A 370 -14.88 -15.53 39.36
CA PRO A 370 -14.37 -16.48 38.38
C PRO A 370 -15.33 -17.65 38.18
N GLY A 371 -15.71 -17.90 36.93
CA GLY A 371 -16.66 -18.96 36.56
C GLY A 371 -18.11 -18.49 36.40
N LYS A 372 -18.48 -17.33 36.95
CA LYS A 372 -19.80 -16.74 36.71
C LYS A 372 -19.83 -16.00 35.37
N LYS A 373 -20.85 -16.28 34.55
CA LYS A 373 -21.11 -15.54 33.31
C LYS A 373 -22.14 -14.45 33.58
N GLU A 374 -21.88 -13.26 33.09
CA GLU A 374 -22.85 -12.17 33.06
C GLU A 374 -23.68 -12.31 31.79
N ILE A 375 -24.98 -12.52 31.99
CA ILE A 375 -25.97 -12.59 30.91
C ILE A 375 -26.29 -11.14 30.51
N PRO A 376 -26.24 -10.79 29.22
CA PRO A 376 -26.55 -9.44 28.79
C PRO A 376 -28.01 -9.09 29.11
N LYS A 377 -28.26 -7.98 29.81
CA LYS A 377 -29.60 -7.44 29.95
C LYS A 377 -30.06 -6.84 28.61
N PHE A 378 -31.30 -7.13 28.21
CA PHE A 378 -31.88 -6.47 27.06
C PHE A 378 -32.34 -5.06 27.47
N THR A 379 -31.92 -4.05 26.70
CA THR A 379 -32.33 -2.66 26.90
C THR A 379 -32.72 -2.08 25.55
N PRO A 380 -34.03 -1.90 25.27
CA PRO A 380 -34.51 -1.49 23.96
C PRO A 380 -33.88 -0.17 23.44
N ASP A 381 -33.65 0.79 24.32
CA ASP A 381 -33.12 2.11 23.92
C ASP A 381 -31.60 2.14 23.77
N SER A 382 -30.92 1.00 23.96
CA SER A 382 -29.48 0.90 23.89
C SER A 382 -28.99 0.64 22.47
N ALA A 383 -27.93 1.35 22.06
CA ALA A 383 -27.25 1.16 20.77
C ALA A 383 -26.38 -0.11 20.69
N VAL A 384 -26.47 -1.01 21.67
CA VAL A 384 -25.67 -2.25 21.67
C VAL A 384 -26.24 -3.24 20.65
N TRP A 385 -25.38 -3.85 19.85
CA TRP A 385 -25.77 -4.67 18.68
C TRP A 385 -26.79 -5.78 18.98
N TYR A 386 -26.69 -6.45 20.14
CA TYR A 386 -27.63 -7.52 20.50
C TYR A 386 -29.00 -6.98 20.93
N ASN A 387 -29.08 -5.73 21.38
CA ASN A 387 -30.36 -5.07 21.62
C ASN A 387 -31.01 -4.71 20.29
N ASP A 388 -30.26 -4.14 19.36
CA ASP A 388 -30.77 -3.83 18.02
C ASP A 388 -31.24 -5.08 17.25
N LEU A 389 -30.48 -6.18 17.34
CA LEU A 389 -30.82 -7.48 16.76
C LEU A 389 -32.16 -8.05 17.26
N ASN A 390 -32.57 -7.68 18.48
CA ASN A 390 -33.77 -8.21 19.10
C ASN A 390 -34.92 -7.22 19.20
N ARG A 391 -34.64 -5.92 19.08
CA ARG A 391 -35.61 -4.83 19.10
C ARG A 391 -36.26 -4.63 17.75
N ASP A 392 -35.49 -4.66 16.67
CA ASP A 392 -36.04 -4.43 15.32
C ASP A 392 -36.56 -5.75 14.73
N PRO A 393 -37.86 -5.85 14.38
CA PRO A 393 -38.39 -7.04 13.73
C PRO A 393 -37.60 -7.46 12.48
N ARG A 394 -37.06 -6.50 11.72
CA ARG A 394 -36.30 -6.75 10.48
C ARG A 394 -34.99 -7.47 10.74
N THR A 395 -34.33 -7.22 11.87
CA THR A 395 -33.07 -7.88 12.23
C THR A 395 -33.31 -9.23 12.91
N ARG A 396 -34.46 -9.42 13.57
CA ARG A 396 -34.90 -10.72 14.12
C ARG A 396 -35.15 -11.77 13.04
N VAL A 397 -35.68 -11.40 11.88
CA VAL A 397 -35.96 -12.35 10.78
C VAL A 397 -34.70 -13.10 10.31
N PRO A 398 -33.60 -12.45 9.88
CA PRO A 398 -32.39 -13.14 9.48
C PRO A 398 -31.74 -13.91 10.65
N ALA A 399 -31.84 -13.43 11.89
CA ALA A 399 -31.40 -14.19 13.07
C ALA A 399 -32.19 -15.51 13.23
N GLY A 400 -33.51 -15.46 12.98
CA GLY A 400 -34.37 -16.63 12.92
C GLY A 400 -34.03 -17.59 11.78
N PHE A 401 -33.63 -17.09 10.61
CA PHE A 401 -33.12 -17.96 9.53
C PHE A 401 -31.84 -18.69 9.95
N GLY A 402 -30.91 -18.02 10.64
CA GLY A 402 -29.74 -18.67 11.22
C GLY A 402 -30.12 -19.77 12.21
N MET A 403 -31.08 -19.51 13.10
CA MET A 403 -31.60 -20.51 14.02
C MET A 403 -32.21 -21.72 13.29
N ARG A 404 -32.94 -21.50 12.19
CA ARG A 404 -33.54 -22.59 11.40
C ARG A 404 -32.48 -23.54 10.84
N VAL A 405 -31.33 -23.01 10.39
CA VAL A 405 -30.20 -23.84 9.94
C VAL A 405 -29.69 -24.73 11.09
N VAL A 406 -29.61 -24.18 12.30
CA VAL A 406 -29.23 -24.93 13.51
C VAL A 406 -30.25 -26.02 13.82
N GLN A 407 -31.54 -25.72 13.80
CA GLN A 407 -32.61 -26.69 14.05
C GLN A 407 -32.59 -27.83 13.02
N GLN A 408 -32.42 -27.52 11.73
CA GLN A 408 -32.36 -28.53 10.66
C GLN A 408 -31.17 -29.49 10.79
N ASN A 409 -30.07 -29.03 11.37
CA ASN A 409 -28.84 -29.81 11.51
C ASN A 409 -28.58 -30.22 12.97
N GLN A 410 -29.59 -30.14 13.84
CA GLN A 410 -29.43 -30.28 15.29
C GLN A 410 -28.72 -31.58 15.67
N GLU A 411 -29.13 -32.72 15.12
CA GLU A 411 -28.52 -34.03 15.41
C GLU A 411 -27.03 -34.07 15.02
N LYS A 412 -26.72 -33.56 13.83
CA LYS A 412 -25.33 -33.49 13.34
C LYS A 412 -24.48 -32.57 14.21
N PHE A 413 -25.01 -31.42 14.62
CA PHE A 413 -24.29 -30.50 15.50
C PHE A 413 -24.11 -31.06 16.90
N MET A 414 -25.09 -31.79 17.42
CA MET A 414 -24.95 -32.52 18.69
C MET A 414 -23.88 -33.61 18.60
N GLU A 415 -23.85 -34.40 17.53
CA GLU A 415 -22.80 -35.42 17.32
C GLU A 415 -21.40 -34.79 17.29
N ILE A 416 -21.23 -33.69 16.56
CA ILE A 416 -19.96 -32.96 16.48
C ILE A 416 -19.57 -32.40 17.85
N ALA A 417 -20.52 -31.80 18.58
CA ALA A 417 -20.28 -31.26 19.92
C ALA A 417 -19.84 -32.37 20.91
N TRP A 418 -20.47 -33.54 20.85
CA TRP A 418 -20.07 -34.70 21.66
C TRP A 418 -18.67 -35.20 21.34
N LYS A 419 -18.29 -35.24 20.05
CA LYS A 419 -16.93 -35.60 19.63
C LYS A 419 -15.88 -34.62 20.16
N GLN A 420 -16.17 -33.31 20.11
CA GLN A 420 -15.26 -32.28 20.62
C GLN A 420 -15.15 -32.27 22.15
N LEU A 421 -16.18 -32.70 22.88
CA LEU A 421 -16.20 -32.67 24.33
C LEU A 421 -15.02 -33.43 24.95
N THR A 422 -14.65 -34.58 24.39
CA THR A 422 -13.52 -35.39 24.89
C THR A 422 -12.20 -34.62 24.81
N GLU A 423 -11.93 -33.95 23.69
CA GLU A 423 -10.72 -33.15 23.49
C GLU A 423 -10.69 -31.94 24.42
N VAL A 424 -11.83 -31.26 24.62
CA VAL A 424 -11.95 -30.12 25.55
C VAL A 424 -11.72 -30.56 27.00
N LEU A 425 -12.28 -31.70 27.41
CA LEU A 425 -12.06 -32.24 28.76
C LEU A 425 -10.59 -32.63 28.98
N GLU A 426 -9.92 -33.19 27.97
CA GLU A 426 -8.49 -33.50 28.03
C GLU A 426 -7.64 -32.23 28.10
N ALA A 427 -7.94 -31.21 27.29
CA ALA A 427 -7.28 -29.91 27.35
C ALA A 427 -7.46 -29.22 28.72
N ASN A 428 -8.67 -29.24 29.28
CA ASN A 428 -8.94 -28.73 30.62
C ASN A 428 -8.17 -29.48 31.70
N LYS A 429 -8.07 -30.83 31.60
CA LYS A 429 -7.23 -31.63 32.51
C LYS A 429 -5.75 -31.22 32.43
N ARG A 430 -5.22 -31.03 31.22
CA ARG A 430 -3.82 -30.58 31.03
C ARG A 430 -3.60 -29.17 31.58
N MET A 431 -4.56 -28.26 31.39
CA MET A 431 -4.50 -26.90 31.94
C MET A 431 -4.49 -26.91 33.48
N ILE A 432 -5.33 -27.73 34.12
CA ILE A 432 -5.34 -27.91 35.58
C ILE A 432 -4.00 -28.49 36.06
N LEU A 433 -3.48 -29.54 35.40
CA LEU A 433 -2.18 -30.12 35.75
C LEU A 433 -1.03 -29.11 35.60
N GLY A 434 -1.07 -28.26 34.57
CA GLY A 434 -0.09 -27.21 34.32
C GLY A 434 -0.04 -26.12 35.39
N GLN A 435 -1.14 -25.89 36.12
CA GLN A 435 -1.19 -24.94 37.24
C GLN A 435 -0.46 -25.45 38.50
N PHE A 436 -0.16 -26.75 38.58
CA PHE A 436 0.59 -27.36 39.70
C PHE A 436 2.07 -27.61 39.40
N THR A 437 2.55 -27.30 38.18
CA THR A 437 3.94 -27.51 37.73
C THR A 437 4.78 -26.23 37.69
N THR A 438 4.58 -25.31 38.62
CA THR A 438 5.56 -24.23 38.91
C THR A 438 6.56 -24.65 39.97
#